data_AF-A0A1F8WPR5-F1
#
_entry.id   AF-A0A1F8WPR5-F1
#
_cell.length_a   1.000
_cell.length_b   1.000
_cell.length_c   1.000
_cell.angle_alpha   90.00
_cell.angle_beta   90.00
_cell.angle_gamma   90.00
#
_symmetry.space_group_name_H-M   'P 1'
#
loop_
_entity.id
_entity.type
_entity.pdbx_description
1 polymer ?
#
loop_
_entity_poly.entity_id
_entity_poly.type
_entity_poly.pdbx_seq_one_letter_code
_entity_poly.pdbx_strand_id
1 'polypeptide(L)'
;MVSSVLTVVNWDLGPSDIFSEGEIIWMERTFDKSSLVIFGNPEGAEVRFDDEFLGTTPVSTDKTTIGDHAVKISRQGYKARTVKIKIQDGYKLSIKFQLFLIPGTADSPATPFSPELRFTIRDLSSSDPLLYSDTKSWVRGLSYFLGKSGAGAADDKKVDYYFDYQGKVFDPSGFKVADNSEVEKAEKLSLGYLGRKSDSGLTEEAKKSLVAFAQRTLISQKLVEILPTGSQPSSAYPNGWLRVRATPSLAGEEVAKVGVGDKVIFLDEQGSWYQIKLPDGKIGWISAAFAKKL
;
A
#
# COMPACT_ATOMS: atom_id res chain seq x y z
N MET A 1 -17.41 -53.69 -2.60
CA MET A 1 -16.65 -52.57 -3.19
C MET A 1 -16.44 -51.54 -2.10
N VAL A 2 -15.20 -51.23 -1.77
CA VAL A 2 -14.89 -50.15 -0.81
C VAL A 2 -15.28 -48.85 -1.52
N SER A 3 -16.37 -48.23 -1.09
CA SER A 3 -16.76 -46.91 -1.60
C SER A 3 -15.61 -45.96 -1.28
N SER A 4 -14.86 -45.56 -2.31
CA SER A 4 -13.77 -44.60 -2.16
C SER A 4 -14.38 -43.25 -1.80
N VAL A 5 -14.24 -42.87 -0.54
CA VAL A 5 -14.57 -41.53 -0.08
C VAL A 5 -13.72 -40.52 -0.87
N LEU A 6 -14.38 -39.55 -1.50
CA LEU A 6 -13.72 -38.46 -2.21
C LEU A 6 -13.28 -37.40 -1.20
N THR A 7 -11.98 -37.08 -1.18
CA THR A 7 -11.45 -35.88 -0.54
C THR A 7 -11.02 -34.90 -1.61
N VAL A 8 -11.54 -33.67 -1.56
CA VAL A 8 -11.14 -32.57 -2.44
C VAL A 8 -10.39 -31.54 -1.61
N VAL A 9 -9.22 -31.13 -2.08
CA VAL A 9 -8.43 -30.05 -1.49
C VAL A 9 -8.28 -28.95 -2.53
N ASN A 10 -8.75 -27.75 -2.20
CA ASN A 10 -8.60 -26.57 -3.00
C ASN A 10 -8.02 -25.47 -2.12
N TRP A 11 -6.76 -25.10 -2.35
CA TRP A 11 -6.04 -24.21 -1.44
C TRP A 11 -5.14 -23.25 -2.20
N ASP A 12 -5.21 -21.97 -1.81
CA ASP A 12 -4.34 -20.89 -2.25
C ASP A 12 -3.42 -20.51 -1.09
N LEU A 13 -2.12 -20.74 -1.26
CA LEU A 13 -1.10 -20.49 -0.25
C LEU A 13 -0.67 -19.03 -0.31
N GLY A 14 -1.08 -18.27 0.70
CA GLY A 14 -0.64 -16.89 0.88
C GLY A 14 0.64 -16.77 1.70
N PRO A 15 1.07 -15.53 1.98
CA PRO A 15 2.29 -15.25 2.72
C PRO A 15 2.23 -15.61 4.23
N SER A 16 1.04 -15.90 4.75
CA SER A 16 0.80 -16.41 6.10
C SER A 16 -0.56 -17.12 6.17
N ASP A 17 -0.88 -17.75 7.30
CA ASP A 17 -2.14 -18.48 7.49
C ASP A 17 -3.38 -17.59 7.30
N ILE A 18 -3.38 -16.38 7.87
CA ILE A 18 -4.51 -15.43 7.75
C ILE A 18 -4.68 -14.87 6.33
N PHE A 19 -3.63 -14.93 5.51
CA PHE A 19 -3.66 -14.54 4.09
C PHE A 19 -3.68 -15.75 3.15
N SER A 20 -3.94 -16.94 3.66
CA SER A 20 -4.23 -18.11 2.84
C SER A 20 -5.74 -18.30 2.74
N GLU A 21 -6.20 -19.00 1.71
CA GLU A 21 -7.62 -19.34 1.56
C GLU A 21 -7.85 -20.67 0.88
N GLY A 22 -8.93 -21.35 1.24
CA GLY A 22 -9.23 -22.64 0.66
C GLY A 22 -10.33 -23.40 1.36
N GLU A 23 -10.57 -24.60 0.86
CA GLU A 23 -11.44 -25.59 1.46
C GLU A 23 -10.87 -27.00 1.30
N ILE A 24 -11.17 -27.83 2.29
CA ILE A 24 -11.02 -29.27 2.24
C ILE A 24 -12.42 -29.86 2.41
N ILE A 25 -12.80 -30.71 1.48
CA ILE A 25 -14.11 -31.37 1.47
C ILE A 25 -13.88 -32.86 1.56
N TRP A 26 -14.59 -33.55 2.45
CA TRP A 26 -14.57 -35.01 2.52
C TRP A 26 -15.94 -35.56 2.91
N MET A 27 -16.18 -36.81 2.56
CA MET A 27 -17.41 -37.53 2.91
C MET A 27 -17.12 -38.64 3.90
N GLU A 28 -18.07 -38.97 4.76
CA GLU A 28 -17.99 -40.16 5.59
C GLU A 28 -19.32 -40.90 5.44
N ARG A 29 -19.26 -42.21 5.24
CA ARG A 29 -20.50 -43.00 5.20
C ARG A 29 -21.17 -42.90 6.56
N THR A 30 -22.46 -42.60 6.57
CA THR A 30 -23.28 -42.58 7.77
C THR A 30 -24.46 -43.54 7.60
N PHE A 31 -24.95 -44.06 8.72
CA PHE A 31 -26.18 -44.85 8.77
C PHE A 31 -27.38 -44.01 9.25
N ASP A 32 -27.11 -42.76 9.62
CA ASP A 32 -28.12 -41.74 9.90
C ASP A 32 -28.53 -41.00 8.61
N LYS A 33 -29.34 -39.96 8.73
CA LYS A 33 -29.65 -39.06 7.61
C LYS A 33 -28.38 -38.41 7.05
N SER A 34 -28.38 -38.13 5.75
CA SER A 34 -27.34 -37.33 5.12
C SER A 34 -27.23 -35.97 5.82
N SER A 35 -26.00 -35.53 6.06
CA SER A 35 -25.75 -34.29 6.81
C SER A 35 -24.57 -33.51 6.23
N LEU A 36 -24.57 -32.21 6.49
CA LEU A 36 -23.54 -31.26 6.09
C LEU A 36 -22.94 -30.62 7.34
N VAL A 37 -21.63 -30.70 7.48
CA VAL A 37 -20.87 -30.10 8.58
C VAL A 37 -19.89 -29.08 7.99
N ILE A 38 -19.92 -27.85 8.47
CA ILE A 38 -19.08 -26.76 7.97
C ILE A 38 -18.40 -26.08 9.15
N PHE A 39 -17.08 -26.02 9.09
CA PHE A 39 -16.24 -25.39 10.12
C PHE A 39 -14.95 -24.88 9.49
N GLY A 40 -14.22 -24.00 10.18
CA GLY A 40 -13.05 -23.38 9.60
C GLY A 40 -12.71 -22.06 10.25
N ASN A 41 -11.76 -21.36 9.65
CA ASN A 41 -11.30 -20.06 10.14
C ASN A 41 -11.64 -18.95 9.13
N PRO A 42 -12.11 -17.78 9.58
CA PRO A 42 -12.37 -17.44 10.99
C PRO A 42 -13.61 -18.15 11.57
N GLU A 43 -13.64 -18.29 12.89
CA GLU A 43 -14.83 -18.76 13.60
C GLU A 43 -16.02 -17.78 13.46
N GLY A 44 -17.24 -18.29 13.60
CA GLY A 44 -18.45 -17.48 13.51
C GLY A 44 -18.70 -16.89 12.12
N ALA A 45 -18.18 -17.51 11.06
CA ALA A 45 -18.50 -17.11 9.69
C ALA A 45 -19.96 -17.45 9.38
N GLU A 46 -20.68 -16.54 8.72
CA GLU A 46 -22.01 -16.80 8.20
C GLU A 46 -21.94 -17.86 7.09
N VAL A 47 -22.88 -18.81 7.14
CA VAL A 47 -23.04 -19.87 6.14
C VAL A 47 -24.42 -19.77 5.52
N ARG A 48 -24.45 -19.77 4.19
CA ARG A 48 -25.67 -19.87 3.40
C ARG A 48 -25.63 -21.11 2.51
N PHE A 49 -26.73 -21.85 2.45
CA PHE A 49 -26.92 -23.02 1.59
C PHE A 49 -27.97 -22.65 0.54
N ASP A 50 -27.59 -22.68 -0.74
CA ASP A 50 -28.43 -22.21 -1.86
C ASP A 50 -29.09 -20.86 -1.60
N ASP A 51 -28.26 -19.91 -1.15
CA ASP A 51 -28.64 -18.55 -0.75
C ASP A 51 -29.56 -18.45 0.48
N GLU A 52 -29.99 -19.54 1.12
CA GLU A 52 -30.70 -19.53 2.40
C GLU A 52 -29.73 -19.49 3.58
N PHE A 53 -30.00 -18.66 4.59
CA PHE A 53 -29.16 -18.57 5.78
C PHE A 53 -29.27 -19.85 6.62
N LEU A 54 -28.14 -20.53 6.83
CA LEU A 54 -28.07 -21.78 7.59
C LEU A 54 -27.64 -21.56 9.04
N GLY A 55 -26.78 -20.58 9.29
CA GLY A 55 -26.23 -20.30 10.62
C GLY A 55 -24.81 -19.70 10.56
N THR A 56 -24.09 -19.82 11.67
CA THR A 56 -22.68 -19.41 11.78
C THR A 56 -21.79 -20.59 12.15
N THR A 57 -20.54 -20.60 11.67
CA THR A 57 -19.61 -21.72 11.92
C THR A 57 -19.15 -21.81 13.37
N PRO A 58 -18.95 -23.04 13.91
CA PRO A 58 -19.25 -24.33 13.29
C PRO A 58 -20.77 -24.58 13.15
N VAL A 59 -21.20 -25.13 12.00
CA VAL A 59 -22.61 -25.46 11.74
C VAL A 59 -22.74 -26.90 11.23
N SER A 60 -23.79 -27.58 11.68
CA SER A 60 -24.17 -28.93 11.26
C SER A 60 -25.66 -28.96 10.95
N THR A 61 -26.04 -29.58 9.84
CA THR A 61 -27.45 -29.70 9.43
C THR A 61 -27.72 -31.02 8.73
N ASP A 62 -28.87 -31.62 8.99
CA ASP A 62 -29.46 -32.72 8.22
C ASP A 62 -30.58 -32.24 7.27
N LYS A 63 -30.94 -30.95 7.33
CA LYS A 63 -31.92 -30.30 6.45
C LYS A 63 -31.27 -29.93 5.11
N THR A 64 -30.90 -30.95 4.36
CA THR A 64 -30.30 -30.83 3.02
C THR A 64 -31.11 -31.62 2.01
N THR A 65 -30.99 -31.27 0.74
CA THR A 65 -31.54 -32.05 -0.38
C THR A 65 -30.41 -32.79 -1.09
N ILE A 66 -30.71 -33.91 -1.73
CA ILE A 66 -29.74 -34.71 -2.50
C ILE A 66 -29.52 -34.01 -3.84
N GLY A 67 -28.26 -33.84 -4.24
CA GLY A 67 -27.92 -33.19 -5.50
C GLY A 67 -26.73 -32.26 -5.41
N ASP A 68 -26.57 -31.42 -6.43
CA ASP A 68 -25.55 -30.37 -6.49
C ASP A 68 -26.06 -29.08 -5.82
N HIS A 69 -25.23 -28.48 -4.98
CA HIS A 69 -25.57 -27.29 -4.17
C HIS A 69 -24.42 -26.29 -4.11
N ALA A 70 -24.73 -25.07 -3.70
CA ALA A 70 -23.75 -24.03 -3.42
C ALA A 70 -23.79 -23.62 -1.95
N VAL A 71 -22.62 -23.62 -1.31
CA VAL A 71 -22.43 -23.13 0.06
C VAL A 71 -21.62 -21.85 0.02
N LYS A 72 -22.21 -20.74 0.44
CA LYS A 72 -21.52 -19.45 0.58
C LYS A 72 -21.11 -19.24 2.03
N ILE A 73 -19.83 -18.95 2.25
CA ILE A 73 -19.23 -18.72 3.56
C ILE A 73 -18.65 -17.31 3.57
N SER A 74 -19.03 -16.50 4.56
CA SER A 74 -18.61 -15.09 4.64
C SER A 74 -18.42 -14.60 6.07
N ARG A 75 -17.46 -13.70 6.25
CA ARG A 75 -17.19 -12.98 7.51
C ARG A 75 -16.75 -11.57 7.17
N GLN A 76 -17.17 -10.59 7.97
CA GLN A 76 -16.72 -9.20 7.81
C GLN A 76 -15.18 -9.12 7.91
N GLY A 77 -14.56 -8.40 6.97
CA GLY A 77 -13.10 -8.27 6.88
C GLY A 77 -12.42 -9.38 6.06
N TYR A 78 -13.16 -10.42 5.64
CA TYR A 78 -12.62 -11.54 4.89
C TYR A 78 -13.22 -11.61 3.48
N LYS A 79 -12.47 -12.19 2.55
CA LYS A 79 -12.98 -12.54 1.22
C LYS A 79 -13.97 -13.70 1.34
N ALA A 80 -15.20 -13.48 0.87
CA ALA A 80 -16.22 -14.53 0.85
C ALA A 80 -15.85 -15.66 -0.11
N ARG A 81 -16.28 -16.88 0.21
CA ARG A 81 -16.02 -18.09 -0.57
C ARG A 81 -17.32 -18.81 -0.88
N THR A 82 -17.49 -19.24 -2.13
CA THR A 82 -18.60 -20.10 -2.55
C THR A 82 -18.06 -21.45 -2.96
N VAL A 83 -18.50 -22.50 -2.26
CA VAL A 83 -18.08 -23.89 -2.47
C VAL A 83 -19.22 -24.63 -3.16
N LYS A 84 -18.93 -25.27 -4.30
CA LYS A 84 -19.88 -26.17 -4.96
C LYS A 84 -19.73 -27.56 -4.36
N ILE A 85 -20.83 -28.16 -3.94
CA ILE A 85 -20.85 -29.47 -3.27
C ILE A 85 -21.89 -30.39 -3.88
N LYS A 86 -21.76 -31.69 -3.59
CA LYS A 86 -22.77 -32.70 -3.90
C LYS A 86 -23.18 -33.43 -2.64
N ILE A 87 -24.44 -33.29 -2.23
CA ILE A 87 -25.03 -34.04 -1.13
C ILE A 87 -25.45 -35.41 -1.66
N GLN A 88 -25.08 -36.47 -0.95
CA GLN A 88 -25.40 -37.85 -1.30
C GLN A 88 -26.10 -38.54 -0.13
N ASP A 89 -27.08 -39.39 -0.45
CA ASP A 89 -27.77 -40.19 0.54
C ASP A 89 -26.80 -41.16 1.24
N GLY A 90 -26.96 -41.32 2.56
CA GLY A 90 -26.09 -42.16 3.39
C GLY A 90 -24.67 -41.61 3.60
N TYR A 91 -24.41 -40.32 3.33
CA TYR A 91 -23.12 -39.68 3.61
C TYR A 91 -23.26 -38.41 4.45
N LYS A 92 -22.28 -38.21 5.34
CA LYS A 92 -21.98 -36.94 5.99
C LYS A 92 -20.92 -36.23 5.17
N LEU A 93 -21.23 -35.05 4.64
CA LEU A 93 -20.27 -34.19 3.94
C LEU A 93 -19.69 -33.17 4.92
N SER A 94 -18.37 -33.07 4.97
CA SER A 94 -17.67 -32.09 5.82
C SER A 94 -16.90 -31.10 4.95
N ILE A 95 -16.99 -29.81 5.29
CA ILE A 95 -16.21 -28.73 4.68
C ILE A 95 -15.39 -28.06 5.79
N LYS A 96 -14.06 -28.15 5.68
CA LYS A 96 -13.12 -27.33 6.44
C LYS A 96 -12.65 -26.17 5.58
N PHE A 97 -12.91 -24.92 5.97
CA PHE A 97 -12.51 -23.75 5.18
C PHE A 97 -11.45 -22.87 5.87
N GLN A 98 -10.78 -22.06 5.05
CA GLN A 98 -9.99 -20.90 5.44
C GLN A 98 -10.42 -19.72 4.56
N LEU A 99 -10.84 -18.60 5.15
CA LEU A 99 -11.08 -17.36 4.40
C LEU A 99 -9.83 -16.48 4.44
N PHE A 100 -9.58 -15.78 3.32
CA PHE A 100 -8.52 -14.79 3.20
C PHE A 100 -8.92 -13.52 3.98
N LEU A 101 -8.13 -13.12 4.97
CA LEU A 101 -8.28 -11.82 5.63
C LEU A 101 -7.88 -10.71 4.67
N ILE A 102 -8.74 -9.73 4.44
CA ILE A 102 -8.45 -8.61 3.54
C ILE A 102 -7.47 -7.66 4.27
N PRO A 103 -6.23 -7.51 3.79
CA PRO A 103 -5.20 -6.75 4.50
C PRO A 103 -5.43 -5.24 4.43
N GLY A 104 -6.35 -4.77 3.60
CA GLY A 104 -6.61 -3.35 3.38
C GLY A 104 -7.08 -3.12 1.96
N THR A 105 -7.22 -1.85 1.58
CA THR A 105 -7.70 -1.47 0.24
C THR A 105 -6.67 -0.61 -0.47
N ALA A 106 -6.43 -0.88 -1.75
CA ALA A 106 -5.59 -0.04 -2.61
C ALA A 106 -6.20 1.34 -2.90
N ASP A 107 -7.50 1.48 -2.68
CA ASP A 107 -8.29 2.64 -3.10
C ASP A 107 -8.24 3.79 -2.09
N SER A 108 -7.51 3.63 -0.97
CA SER A 108 -7.22 4.74 -0.08
C SER A 108 -6.45 5.83 -0.84
N PRO A 109 -6.91 7.10 -0.81
CA PRO A 109 -6.24 8.19 -1.51
C PRO A 109 -4.86 8.43 -0.92
N ALA A 110 -3.89 8.70 -1.79
CA ALA A 110 -2.56 9.12 -1.37
C ALA A 110 -2.57 10.62 -1.10
N THR A 111 -2.07 11.05 0.07
CA THR A 111 -1.96 12.46 0.43
C THR A 111 -0.50 12.91 0.40
N PRO A 112 -0.19 14.15 -0.04
CA PRO A 112 1.17 14.67 0.04
C PRO A 112 1.65 14.70 1.50
N PHE A 113 2.82 14.11 1.76
CA PHE A 113 3.45 14.14 3.09
C PHE A 113 4.13 15.49 3.34
N SER A 114 4.84 16.02 2.34
CA SER A 114 5.42 17.35 2.40
C SER A 114 5.36 18.04 1.03
N PRO A 115 5.39 19.38 0.96
CA PRO A 115 5.44 20.10 -0.30
C PRO A 115 6.82 20.00 -1.00
N GLU A 116 7.88 19.85 -0.21
CA GLU A 116 9.26 19.92 -0.69
C GLU A 116 9.77 18.58 -1.22
N LEU A 117 9.28 17.47 -0.67
CA LEU A 117 9.56 16.13 -1.14
C LEU A 117 8.31 15.62 -1.83
N ARG A 118 8.43 15.02 -3.02
CA ARG A 118 7.28 14.44 -3.73
C ARG A 118 6.86 13.11 -3.11
N PHE A 119 6.74 13.08 -1.78
CA PHE A 119 6.36 11.91 -1.02
C PHE A 119 4.87 11.93 -0.78
N THR A 120 4.24 10.79 -1.01
CA THR A 120 2.81 10.62 -0.75
C THR A 120 2.60 9.49 0.22
N ILE A 121 1.61 9.61 1.10
CA ILE A 121 1.26 8.58 2.07
C ILE A 121 -0.17 8.09 1.85
N ARG A 122 -0.37 6.77 1.85
CA ARG A 122 -1.69 6.13 1.83
C ARG A 122 -2.00 5.61 3.22
N ASP A 123 -3.16 6.00 3.75
CA ASP A 123 -3.67 5.44 4.99
C ASP A 123 -4.32 4.08 4.73
N LEU A 124 -3.66 3.02 5.23
CA LEU A 124 -4.10 1.63 5.12
C LEU A 124 -4.58 1.10 6.47
N SER A 125 -4.95 1.98 7.39
CA SER A 125 -5.36 1.62 8.75
C SER A 125 -6.51 0.61 8.78
N SER A 126 -6.44 -0.31 9.74
CA SER A 126 -7.44 -1.37 9.91
C SER A 126 -8.10 -1.34 11.27
N SER A 127 -9.34 -1.85 11.33
CA SER A 127 -10.04 -2.14 12.59
C SER A 127 -9.82 -3.58 13.05
N ASP A 128 -9.15 -4.42 12.27
CA ASP A 128 -8.90 -5.83 12.60
C ASP A 128 -7.62 -6.00 13.43
N PRO A 129 -7.70 -6.51 14.67
CA PRO A 129 -6.54 -6.72 15.54
C PRO A 129 -5.48 -7.66 15.00
N LEU A 130 -5.86 -8.64 14.17
CA LEU A 130 -4.93 -9.62 13.62
C LEU A 130 -3.90 -8.96 12.69
N LEU A 131 -4.27 -7.84 12.07
CA LEU A 131 -3.39 -7.09 11.18
C LEU A 131 -2.33 -6.32 11.96
N TYR A 132 -2.73 -5.51 12.94
CA TYR A 132 -1.79 -4.69 13.69
C TYR A 132 -1.03 -5.45 14.79
N SER A 133 -1.40 -6.71 15.09
CA SER A 133 -0.61 -7.58 15.96
C SER A 133 0.63 -8.20 15.30
N ASP A 134 0.65 -8.29 13.97
CA ASP A 134 1.79 -8.81 13.20
C ASP A 134 1.98 -7.97 11.92
N THR A 135 2.64 -6.82 12.09
CA THR A 135 2.93 -5.88 10.99
C THR A 135 3.68 -6.55 9.84
N LYS A 136 4.60 -7.49 10.11
CA LYS A 136 5.36 -8.17 9.06
C LYS A 136 4.43 -8.99 8.16
N SER A 137 3.57 -9.79 8.77
CA SER A 137 2.56 -10.53 8.01
C SER A 137 1.63 -9.58 7.27
N TRP A 138 1.19 -8.48 7.92
CA TRP A 138 0.33 -7.48 7.30
C TRP A 138 0.93 -6.87 6.03
N VAL A 139 2.18 -6.42 6.07
CA VAL A 139 2.90 -5.89 4.90
C VAL A 139 2.94 -6.91 3.76
N ARG A 140 3.27 -8.17 4.07
CA ARG A 140 3.31 -9.24 3.07
C ARG A 140 1.94 -9.53 2.49
N GLY A 141 0.90 -9.52 3.33
CA GLY A 141 -0.50 -9.64 2.92
C GLY A 141 -0.90 -8.55 1.94
N LEU A 142 -0.56 -7.28 2.23
CA LEU A 142 -0.79 -6.15 1.33
C LEU A 142 -0.05 -6.36 -0.01
N SER A 143 1.25 -6.64 0.01
CA SER A 143 2.03 -6.87 -1.20
C SER A 143 1.46 -8.01 -2.06
N TYR A 144 1.03 -9.11 -1.43
CA TYR A 144 0.37 -10.23 -2.12
C TYR A 144 -0.99 -9.85 -2.71
N PHE A 145 -1.85 -9.21 -1.91
CA PHE A 145 -3.21 -8.83 -2.30
C PHE A 145 -3.21 -7.81 -3.45
N LEU A 146 -2.35 -6.79 -3.36
CA LEU A 146 -2.20 -5.79 -4.40
C LEU A 146 -1.68 -6.41 -5.70
N GLY A 147 -0.66 -7.28 -5.64
CA GLY A 147 -0.11 -7.95 -6.82
C GLY A 147 -1.07 -8.92 -7.52
N LYS A 148 -1.93 -9.64 -6.77
CA LYS A 148 -2.86 -10.65 -7.32
C LYS A 148 -4.16 -10.05 -7.88
N SER A 149 -4.54 -8.85 -7.47
CA SER A 149 -5.82 -8.22 -7.83
C SER A 149 -5.97 -7.82 -9.31
N GLY A 150 -5.04 -8.18 -10.20
CA GLY A 150 -5.05 -7.74 -11.60
C GLY A 150 -4.69 -6.26 -11.80
N ALA A 151 -4.56 -5.51 -10.70
CA ALA A 151 -3.69 -4.36 -10.64
C ALA A 151 -2.24 -4.86 -10.65
N GLY A 152 -1.76 -5.37 -11.78
CA GLY A 152 -0.32 -5.36 -12.03
C GLY A 152 0.08 -3.92 -11.78
N ALA A 153 0.80 -3.66 -10.68
CA ALA A 153 0.79 -2.37 -10.00
C ALA A 153 0.97 -1.28 -11.04
N ALA A 154 -0.13 -0.58 -11.38
CA ALA A 154 0.01 0.70 -12.00
C ALA A 154 0.96 1.48 -11.06
N ASP A 155 1.94 2.18 -11.63
CA ASP A 155 3.06 2.77 -10.88
C ASP A 155 2.57 3.65 -9.70
N ASP A 156 1.31 4.10 -9.76
CA ASP A 156 0.62 4.82 -8.70
C ASP A 156 0.27 3.97 -7.46
N LYS A 157 -0.02 2.67 -7.59
CA LYS A 157 -0.43 1.79 -6.48
C LYS A 157 0.72 1.09 -5.77
N LYS A 158 1.95 1.20 -6.28
CA LYS A 158 3.15 0.68 -5.60
C LYS A 158 3.38 1.45 -4.29
N VAL A 159 3.74 0.74 -3.23
CA VAL A 159 4.19 1.32 -1.96
C VAL A 159 5.65 0.90 -1.76
N ASP A 160 6.52 1.89 -1.63
CA ASP A 160 7.97 1.69 -1.48
C ASP A 160 8.35 1.32 -0.05
N TYR A 161 7.69 1.93 0.95
CA TYR A 161 7.90 1.63 2.37
C TYR A 161 6.63 1.74 3.18
N TYR A 162 6.55 0.96 4.27
CA TYR A 162 5.44 0.94 5.20
C TYR A 162 5.85 1.43 6.59
N PHE A 163 4.97 2.17 7.24
CA PHE A 163 5.14 2.69 8.60
C PHE A 163 4.00 2.18 9.46
N ASP A 164 4.28 1.49 10.56
CA ASP A 164 3.24 1.11 11.51
C ASP A 164 2.89 2.22 12.50
N TYR A 165 1.80 2.02 13.24
CA TYR A 165 1.36 2.90 14.32
C TYR A 165 2.40 3.12 15.42
N GLN A 166 3.45 2.31 15.51
CA GLN A 166 4.56 2.47 16.45
C GLN A 166 5.77 3.20 15.83
N GLY A 167 5.65 3.63 14.56
CA GLY A 167 6.72 4.27 13.81
C GLY A 167 7.80 3.32 13.31
N LYS A 168 7.59 1.99 13.32
CA LYS A 168 8.53 1.05 12.71
C LYS A 168 8.37 1.08 11.20
N VAL A 169 9.50 1.05 10.50
CA VAL A 169 9.55 1.10 9.03
C VAL A 169 9.79 -0.29 8.46
N PHE A 170 9.11 -0.64 7.38
CA PHE A 170 9.22 -1.93 6.71
C PHE A 170 9.37 -1.76 5.20
N ASP A 171 10.15 -2.64 4.59
CA ASP A 171 10.21 -2.78 3.13
C ASP A 171 8.99 -3.57 2.60
N PRO A 172 8.77 -3.63 1.26
CA PRO A 172 7.64 -4.37 0.70
C PRO A 172 7.67 -5.89 0.91
N SER A 173 8.80 -6.44 1.36
CA SER A 173 8.95 -7.85 1.74
C SER A 173 8.58 -8.10 3.22
N GLY A 174 8.24 -7.05 3.95
CA GLY A 174 7.88 -7.08 5.37
C GLY A 174 9.07 -7.15 6.31
N PHE A 175 10.30 -6.91 5.84
CA PHE A 175 11.45 -6.79 6.72
C PHE A 175 11.54 -5.40 7.30
N LYS A 176 11.85 -5.33 8.60
CA LYS A 176 12.03 -4.05 9.28
C LYS A 176 13.28 -3.36 8.73
N VAL A 177 13.13 -2.11 8.31
CA VAL A 177 14.24 -1.22 7.94
C VAL A 177 14.82 -0.65 9.22
N ALA A 178 16.14 -0.81 9.43
CA ALA A 178 16.80 -0.31 10.62
C ALA A 178 16.86 1.22 10.61
N ASP A 179 16.84 1.84 11.80
CA ASP A 179 16.82 3.30 11.94
C ASP A 179 18.11 3.96 11.42
N ASN A 180 19.21 3.21 11.38
CA ASN A 180 20.53 3.64 10.95
C ASN A 180 20.97 3.09 9.59
N SER A 181 20.13 2.31 8.89
CA SER A 181 20.52 1.78 7.59
C SER A 181 20.62 2.91 6.56
N GLU A 182 21.51 2.78 5.59
CA GLU A 182 21.40 3.62 4.40
C GLU A 182 20.09 3.27 3.68
N VAL A 183 19.40 4.30 3.22
CA VAL A 183 18.19 4.15 2.41
C VAL A 183 18.50 4.80 1.07
N GLU A 184 18.00 4.20 -0.01
CA GLU A 184 18.14 4.78 -1.33
C GLU A 184 17.55 6.20 -1.34
N LYS A 185 18.35 7.15 -1.81
CA LYS A 185 17.90 8.55 -1.92
C LYS A 185 16.91 8.64 -3.08
N ALA A 186 15.76 9.28 -2.85
CA ALA A 186 14.69 9.33 -3.82
C ALA A 186 14.00 10.70 -3.85
N GLU A 187 13.68 11.21 -5.04
CA GLU A 187 12.95 12.48 -5.21
C GLU A 187 11.43 12.31 -4.98
N LYS A 188 10.94 11.08 -5.16
CA LYS A 188 9.54 10.69 -5.04
C LYS A 188 9.47 9.33 -4.34
N LEU A 189 8.56 9.19 -3.37
CA LEU A 189 8.27 7.93 -2.68
C LEU A 189 6.78 7.80 -2.42
N SER A 190 6.27 6.58 -2.55
CA SER A 190 4.92 6.19 -2.15
C SER A 190 5.00 5.40 -0.85
N LEU A 191 4.40 5.93 0.22
CA LEU A 191 4.47 5.39 1.57
C LEU A 191 3.10 4.82 1.99
N GLY A 192 3.11 3.74 2.77
CA GLY A 192 1.93 3.16 3.37
C GLY A 192 1.91 3.33 4.88
N TYR A 193 0.81 3.79 5.46
CA TYR A 193 0.62 3.85 6.90
C TYR A 193 -0.26 2.69 7.38
N LEU A 194 0.27 1.90 8.31
CA LEU A 194 -0.36 0.72 8.91
C LEU A 194 -0.82 1.08 10.34
N GLY A 195 -1.90 1.84 10.41
CA GLY A 195 -2.50 2.32 11.66
C GLY A 195 -3.68 1.49 12.15
N ARG A 196 -4.22 1.87 13.31
CA ARG A 196 -5.51 1.36 13.77
C ARG A 196 -6.58 2.38 13.42
N LYS A 197 -7.73 1.94 12.92
CA LYS A 197 -8.85 2.86 12.60
C LYS A 197 -9.41 3.60 13.82
N SER A 198 -9.15 3.10 15.03
CA SER A 198 -9.47 3.78 16.28
C SER A 198 -8.56 4.99 16.57
N ASP A 199 -7.41 5.08 15.90
CA ASP A 199 -6.48 6.20 16.05
C ASP A 199 -6.97 7.38 15.20
N SER A 200 -6.74 8.61 15.66
CA SER A 200 -7.08 9.84 14.93
C SER A 200 -6.06 10.14 13.81
N GLY A 201 -5.86 9.19 12.90
CA GLY A 201 -4.88 9.24 11.82
C GLY A 201 -3.50 8.73 12.22
N LEU A 202 -2.45 9.38 11.71
CA LEU A 202 -1.06 9.05 12.04
C LEU A 202 -0.79 9.30 13.53
N THR A 203 -0.21 8.31 14.21
CA THR A 203 0.30 8.47 15.58
C THR A 203 1.51 9.41 15.61
N GLU A 204 1.82 9.96 16.78
CA GLU A 204 2.99 10.84 16.96
C GLU A 204 4.31 10.08 16.70
N GLU A 205 4.37 8.80 17.06
CA GLU A 205 5.49 7.92 16.78
C GLU A 205 5.70 7.74 15.27
N ALA A 206 4.62 7.51 14.53
CA ALA A 206 4.67 7.39 13.08
C ALA A 206 5.06 8.71 12.40
N LYS A 207 4.52 9.85 12.83
CA LYS A 207 4.91 11.18 12.33
C LYS A 207 6.40 11.44 12.54
N LYS A 208 6.92 11.18 13.74
CA LYS A 208 8.34 11.35 14.06
C LYS A 208 9.22 10.46 13.19
N SER A 209 8.84 9.20 13.02
CA SER A 209 9.56 8.23 12.19
C SER A 209 9.56 8.64 10.71
N LEU A 210 8.43 9.11 10.19
CA LEU A 210 8.32 9.61 8.81
C LEU A 210 9.25 10.80 8.57
N VAL A 211 9.34 11.76 9.50
CA VAL A 211 10.27 12.89 9.38
C VAL A 211 11.73 12.42 9.39
N ALA A 212 12.10 11.51 10.30
CA ALA A 212 13.46 10.97 10.37
C ALA A 212 13.82 10.15 9.12
N PHE A 213 12.87 9.37 8.60
CA PHE A 213 13.04 8.61 7.37
C PHE A 213 13.17 9.52 6.15
N ALA A 214 12.34 10.58 6.07
CA ALA A 214 12.46 11.58 5.02
C ALA A 214 13.84 12.25 5.04
N GLN A 215 14.38 12.56 6.22
CA GLN A 215 15.73 13.13 6.35
C GLN A 215 16.85 12.22 5.81
N ARG A 216 16.70 10.90 5.95
CA ARG A 216 17.66 9.91 5.42
C ARG A 216 17.56 9.75 3.90
N THR A 217 16.37 9.91 3.35
CA THR A 217 16.06 9.77 1.92
C THR A 217 16.21 11.08 1.13
N LEU A 218 16.37 12.21 1.84
CA LEU A 218 16.70 13.50 1.24
C LEU A 218 17.90 13.33 0.31
N ILE A 219 17.63 13.43 -0.98
CA ILE A 219 18.65 13.87 -1.92
C ILE A 219 18.99 15.28 -1.47
N SER A 220 20.25 15.55 -1.08
CA SER A 220 20.71 16.94 -0.96
C SER A 220 20.38 17.61 -2.27
N GLN A 221 19.34 18.46 -2.26
CA GLN A 221 19.00 19.24 -3.42
C GLN A 221 20.27 20.00 -3.76
N LYS A 222 20.82 19.75 -4.95
CA LYS A 222 21.92 20.57 -5.44
C LYS A 222 21.35 21.97 -5.48
N LEU A 223 21.98 22.89 -4.77
CA LEU A 223 21.55 24.27 -4.77
C LEU A 223 22.49 25.05 -5.67
N VAL A 224 21.96 26.11 -6.27
CA VAL A 224 22.78 27.16 -6.86
C VAL A 224 22.51 28.45 -6.14
N GLU A 225 23.57 29.10 -5.69
CA GLU A 225 23.53 30.46 -5.16
C GLU A 225 23.69 31.45 -6.31
N ILE A 226 22.80 32.45 -6.35
CA ILE A 226 22.84 33.50 -7.36
C ILE A 226 23.93 34.51 -7.01
N LEU A 227 24.90 34.65 -7.90
CA LEU A 227 26.03 35.55 -7.75
C LEU A 227 25.68 36.97 -8.24
N PRO A 228 26.48 38.00 -7.85
CA PRO A 228 26.28 39.36 -8.33
C PRO A 228 26.23 39.45 -9.86
N THR A 229 25.20 40.12 -10.40
CA THR A 229 24.94 40.18 -11.85
C THR A 229 25.23 41.53 -12.49
N GLY A 230 25.53 42.57 -11.69
CA GLY A 230 25.64 43.95 -12.15
C GLY A 230 24.30 44.59 -12.55
N SER A 231 23.17 43.90 -12.33
CA SER A 231 21.84 44.46 -12.53
C SER A 231 21.55 45.58 -11.51
N GLN A 232 20.78 46.58 -11.93
CA GLN A 232 20.39 47.69 -11.05
C GLN A 232 19.47 47.18 -9.93
N PRO A 233 19.80 47.45 -8.66
CA PRO A 233 18.94 47.15 -7.53
C PRO A 233 17.54 47.78 -7.65
N SER A 234 16.58 47.16 -6.99
CA SER A 234 15.20 47.66 -6.89
C SER A 234 14.63 47.37 -5.51
N SER A 235 13.46 47.92 -5.19
CA SER A 235 12.76 47.64 -3.93
C SER A 235 12.50 46.15 -3.69
N ALA A 236 12.25 45.38 -4.76
CA ALA A 236 12.05 43.93 -4.70
C ALA A 236 13.37 43.14 -4.66
N TYR A 237 14.46 43.70 -5.18
CA TYR A 237 15.76 43.05 -5.32
C TYR A 237 16.88 44.02 -4.93
N PRO A 238 17.10 44.23 -3.62
CA PRO A 238 18.03 45.27 -3.12
C PRO A 238 19.50 44.97 -3.44
N ASN A 239 19.84 43.70 -3.69
CA ASN A 239 21.20 43.26 -4.03
C ASN A 239 21.39 43.00 -5.55
N GLY A 240 20.39 43.34 -6.36
CA GLY A 240 20.33 42.95 -7.77
C GLY A 240 19.59 41.62 -7.99
N TRP A 241 19.44 41.25 -9.26
CA TRP A 241 18.64 40.13 -9.72
C TRP A 241 19.22 39.44 -10.97
N LEU A 242 18.74 38.23 -11.25
CA LEU A 242 19.00 37.44 -12.44
C LEU A 242 17.69 37.02 -13.10
N ARG A 243 17.64 37.05 -14.43
CA ARG A 243 16.48 36.58 -15.20
C ARG A 243 16.42 35.07 -15.21
N VAL A 244 15.22 34.54 -15.00
CA VAL A 244 14.89 33.15 -15.23
C VAL A 244 14.13 33.06 -16.56
N ARG A 245 14.58 32.20 -17.47
CA ARG A 245 14.05 32.09 -18.83
C ARG A 245 13.37 30.75 -19.09
N ALA A 246 12.40 30.72 -20.00
CA ALA A 246 11.69 29.48 -20.36
C ALA A 246 12.63 28.44 -21.02
N THR A 247 13.63 28.90 -21.78
CA THR A 247 14.60 28.08 -22.52
C THR A 247 16.03 28.54 -22.22
N PRO A 248 17.07 27.67 -22.34
CA PRO A 248 18.48 27.99 -22.08
C PRO A 248 19.10 28.82 -23.22
N SER A 249 18.57 30.02 -23.43
CA SER A 249 18.99 30.94 -24.49
C SER A 249 18.76 32.38 -24.07
N LEU A 250 19.62 33.30 -24.53
CA LEU A 250 19.45 34.74 -24.32
C LEU A 250 18.19 35.29 -25.00
N ALA A 251 17.68 34.59 -26.01
CA ALA A 251 16.43 34.90 -26.70
C ALA A 251 15.20 34.25 -26.05
N GLY A 252 15.37 33.38 -25.04
CA GLY A 252 14.27 32.73 -24.35
C GLY A 252 13.42 33.73 -23.57
N GLU A 253 12.11 33.52 -23.51
CA GLU A 253 11.19 34.40 -22.79
C GLU A 253 11.55 34.47 -21.29
N GLU A 254 11.47 35.66 -20.70
CA GLU A 254 11.65 35.85 -19.26
C GLU A 254 10.38 35.40 -18.52
N VAL A 255 10.51 34.36 -17.69
CA VAL A 255 9.38 33.77 -16.95
C VAL A 255 9.37 34.16 -15.47
N ALA A 256 10.52 34.59 -14.94
CA ALA A 256 10.67 35.07 -13.57
C ALA A 256 12.00 35.82 -13.36
N LYS A 257 12.19 36.34 -12.15
CA LYS A 257 13.46 36.89 -11.66
C LYS A 257 13.79 36.33 -10.29
N VAL A 258 15.08 36.13 -10.03
CA VAL A 258 15.64 35.72 -8.73
C VAL A 258 16.62 36.77 -8.23
N GLY A 259 16.69 36.95 -6.92
CA GLY A 259 17.60 37.90 -6.28
C GLY A 259 19.03 37.38 -6.18
N VAL A 260 20.00 38.28 -6.12
CA VAL A 260 21.39 37.94 -5.78
C VAL A 260 21.47 37.49 -4.31
N GLY A 261 22.15 36.38 -4.08
CA GLY A 261 22.25 35.69 -2.78
C GLY A 261 21.15 34.64 -2.56
N ASP A 262 20.12 34.60 -3.42
CA ASP A 262 19.11 33.56 -3.35
C ASP A 262 19.74 32.19 -3.60
N LYS A 263 19.28 31.17 -2.87
CA LYS A 263 19.64 29.77 -3.09
C LYS A 263 18.43 29.05 -3.66
N VAL A 264 18.57 28.52 -4.86
CA VAL A 264 17.49 27.84 -5.59
C VAL A 264 17.90 26.43 -5.97
N ILE A 265 16.92 25.56 -6.17
CA ILE A 265 17.15 24.15 -6.50
C ILE A 265 17.71 24.07 -7.91
N PHE A 266 18.87 23.45 -8.07
CA PHE A 266 19.47 23.08 -9.35
C PHE A 266 18.88 21.75 -9.83
N LEU A 267 18.37 21.74 -11.07
CA LEU A 267 17.78 20.58 -11.71
C LEU A 267 18.72 19.97 -12.77
N ASP A 268 19.24 20.81 -13.67
CA ASP A 268 20.03 20.34 -14.82
C ASP A 268 20.98 21.43 -15.35
N GLU A 269 21.90 21.06 -16.24
CA GLU A 269 22.85 21.94 -16.90
C GLU A 269 22.92 21.68 -18.40
N GLN A 270 22.78 22.74 -19.19
CA GLN A 270 22.93 22.69 -20.64
C GLN A 270 23.86 23.82 -21.10
N GLY A 271 25.12 23.45 -21.39
CA GLY A 271 26.15 24.42 -21.78
C GLY A 271 26.36 25.46 -20.68
N SER A 272 26.17 26.75 -21.00
CA SER A 272 26.33 27.85 -20.03
C SER A 272 25.05 28.22 -19.28
N TRP A 273 24.12 27.27 -19.13
CA TRP A 273 22.82 27.50 -18.49
C TRP A 273 22.53 26.44 -17.43
N TYR A 274 21.95 26.87 -16.32
CA TYR A 274 21.42 26.00 -15.27
C TYR A 274 19.90 26.04 -15.26
N GLN A 275 19.26 24.89 -15.25
CA GLN A 275 17.83 24.78 -14.99
C GLN A 275 17.61 24.77 -13.47
N ILE A 276 16.68 25.60 -13.01
CA ILE A 276 16.37 25.79 -11.60
C ILE A 276 14.88 25.64 -11.33
N LYS A 277 14.54 25.30 -10.08
CA LYS A 277 13.17 25.35 -9.55
C LYS A 277 13.07 26.44 -8.47
N LEU A 278 12.07 27.32 -8.63
CA LEU A 278 11.76 28.40 -7.71
C LEU A 278 10.88 27.92 -6.53
N PRO A 279 10.82 28.69 -5.42
CA PRO A 279 9.97 28.35 -4.28
C PRO A 279 8.47 28.25 -4.63
N ASP A 280 8.01 29.00 -5.63
CA ASP A 280 6.62 28.95 -6.14
C ASP A 280 6.36 27.73 -7.05
N GLY A 281 7.35 26.86 -7.24
CA GLY A 281 7.28 25.65 -8.04
C GLY A 281 7.60 25.82 -9.52
N LYS A 282 7.77 27.06 -10.02
CA LYS A 282 8.12 27.30 -11.43
C LYS A 282 9.51 26.81 -11.76
N ILE A 283 9.68 26.33 -12.99
CA ILE A 283 10.97 25.85 -13.53
C ILE A 283 11.41 26.79 -14.65
N GLY A 284 12.70 27.11 -14.70
CA GLY A 284 13.29 27.86 -15.80
C GLY A 284 14.80 27.86 -15.75
N TRP A 285 15.42 28.61 -16.66
CA TRP A 285 16.85 28.58 -16.93
C TRP A 285 17.52 29.90 -16.56
N ILE A 286 18.67 29.82 -15.90
CA ILE A 286 19.52 30.96 -15.57
C ILE A 286 20.89 30.80 -16.21
N SER A 287 21.59 31.93 -16.45
CA SER A 287 22.97 31.89 -16.92
C SER A 287 23.90 31.35 -15.83
N ALA A 288 24.66 30.30 -16.15
CA ALA A 288 25.62 29.68 -15.24
C ALA A 288 26.75 30.64 -14.81
N ALA A 289 27.03 31.68 -15.61
CA ALA A 289 28.05 32.68 -15.31
C ALA A 289 27.74 33.49 -14.02
N PHE A 290 26.47 33.52 -13.60
CA PHE A 290 26.00 34.24 -12.43
C PHE A 290 25.47 33.30 -11.33
N ALA A 291 25.94 32.06 -11.30
CA ALA A 291 25.48 31.07 -10.34
C ALA A 291 26.62 30.17 -9.86
N LYS A 292 26.61 29.81 -8.57
CA LYS A 292 27.57 28.89 -7.96
C LYS A 292 26.84 27.67 -7.39
N LYS A 293 27.21 26.48 -7.83
CA LYS A 293 26.72 25.22 -7.24
C LYS A 293 27.23 25.09 -5.80
N LEU A 294 26.36 24.63 -4.90
CA LEU A 294 26.64 24.38 -3.47
C LEU A 294 26.80 22.89 -3.19
#